data_AF-A0A268JVG6-F1
#
_entry.id   AF-A0A268JVG6-F1
#
_cell.length_a   1.000
_cell.length_b   1.000
_cell.length_c   1.000
_cell.angle_alpha   90.00
_cell.angle_beta   90.00
_cell.angle_gamma   90.00
#
_symmetry.space_group_name_H-M   'P 1'
#
loop_
_entity.id
_entity.type
_entity.pdbx_description
1 polymer ?
#
loop_
_entity_poly.entity_id
_entity_poly.type
_entity_poly.pdbx_seq_one_letter_code
_entity_poly.pdbx_strand_id
1 'polypeptide(L)'
;MFRDRVIVICISGLSGTGGMDGIRDKLHEVFVPHGVNPDNIFRRSWNKENESDPSAEPWVDDLNREINRRTELPTYLAIIGHSYGGWAACRLSKVTNRVPDFVALIDPVFGPDNIFNQNQDYPRGNLIRNWYQTNSPVFVDPCTGIKIPCTREVGLHCGYSNVPGAHENIEEAKKRNWWGNHERTSCPGGRKHEPTSHIDIDSDQWIWRQISNQIYYDIIELKQKYVIKSVRDDKYLSIKNDKIYLEKTTQIKRSHVFTLEHLGYNDYVIKASNEKYVSAEDDPNFAIYLSSSIGVPQIFNFQPFGRNVYAIKASNTEYLTIKKDQLHQFPNLTNLSYFEFIPLK
;
A
#
# COMPACT_ATOMS: atom_id res chain seq x y z
N MET A 1 3.05 -16.00 13.82
CA MET A 1 4.16 -15.28 14.50
C MET A 1 4.60 -13.99 13.80
N PHE A 2 4.84 -13.93 12.48
CA PHE A 2 5.19 -12.66 11.80
C PHE A 2 3.99 -11.70 11.68
N ARG A 3 2.80 -12.25 11.40
CA ARG A 3 1.56 -11.49 11.14
C ARG A 3 0.83 -11.02 12.40
N ASP A 4 1.14 -11.60 13.57
CA ASP A 4 0.63 -11.17 14.89
C ASP A 4 1.22 -9.82 15.36
N ARG A 5 2.21 -9.30 14.61
CA ARG A 5 2.91 -8.04 14.90
C ARG A 5 2.72 -6.99 13.80
N VAL A 6 1.81 -7.23 12.87
CA VAL A 6 1.29 -6.21 11.96
C VAL A 6 0.36 -5.31 12.77
N ILE A 7 0.55 -4.00 12.72
CA ILE A 7 -0.34 -3.00 13.32
C ILE A 7 -0.85 -2.04 12.25
N VAL A 8 -2.15 -1.79 12.24
CA VAL A 8 -2.78 -0.74 11.43
C VAL A 8 -3.68 0.09 12.32
N ILE A 9 -3.39 1.39 12.44
CA ILE A 9 -4.21 2.33 13.20
C ILE A 9 -4.94 3.29 12.26
N CYS A 10 -6.25 3.37 12.41
CA CYS A 10 -7.13 4.33 11.76
C CYS A 10 -7.48 5.44 12.76
N ILE A 11 -7.13 6.68 12.48
CA ILE A 11 -7.34 7.83 13.38
C ILE A 11 -8.42 8.73 12.77
N SER A 12 -9.56 8.83 13.47
CA SER A 12 -10.66 9.70 13.05
C SER A 12 -10.39 11.16 13.41
N GLY A 13 -10.93 12.07 12.59
CA GLY A 13 -10.88 13.51 12.84
C GLY A 13 -11.88 14.03 13.88
N LEU A 14 -12.20 15.31 13.77
CA LEU A 14 -13.06 16.06 14.69
C LEU A 14 -14.42 15.37 14.89
N SER A 15 -14.89 15.31 16.13
CA SER A 15 -16.15 14.69 16.58
C SER A 15 -16.27 13.20 16.33
N GLY A 16 -15.17 12.50 16.00
CA GLY A 16 -15.16 11.04 15.91
C GLY A 16 -16.13 10.46 14.88
N THR A 17 -16.61 11.25 13.92
CA THR A 17 -17.47 10.78 12.84
C THR A 17 -16.63 10.32 11.66
N GLY A 18 -17.12 9.33 10.89
CA GLY A 18 -16.71 9.15 9.50
C GLY A 18 -16.23 7.77 9.07
N GLY A 19 -15.88 7.69 7.79
CA GLY A 19 -15.46 6.51 7.05
C GLY A 19 -14.20 5.82 7.59
N MET A 20 -13.54 6.36 8.62
CA MET A 20 -12.44 5.69 9.32
C MET A 20 -12.84 4.37 10.01
N ASP A 21 -14.09 4.21 10.45
CA ASP A 21 -14.59 2.89 10.85
C ASP A 21 -14.77 1.96 9.63
N GLY A 22 -15.28 2.49 8.52
CA GLY A 22 -15.48 1.74 7.28
C GLY A 22 -14.19 1.23 6.66
N ILE A 23 -13.13 2.04 6.62
CA ILE A 23 -11.81 1.58 6.15
C ILE A 23 -11.21 0.56 7.12
N ARG A 24 -11.35 0.73 8.45
CA ARG A 24 -10.92 -0.30 9.42
C ARG A 24 -11.60 -1.63 9.12
N ASP A 25 -12.92 -1.63 8.96
CA ASP A 25 -13.68 -2.84 8.69
C ASP A 25 -13.28 -3.45 7.34
N LYS A 26 -13.00 -2.62 6.34
CA LYS A 26 -12.48 -3.09 5.06
C LYS A 26 -11.11 -3.75 5.19
N LEU A 27 -10.23 -3.18 6.00
CA LEU A 27 -8.93 -3.76 6.31
C LEU A 27 -9.09 -5.08 7.10
N HIS A 28 -10.06 -5.19 8.01
CA HIS A 28 -10.38 -6.47 8.66
C HIS A 28 -10.76 -7.54 7.62
N GLU A 29 -11.69 -7.23 6.72
CA GLU A 29 -12.11 -8.14 5.65
C GLU A 29 -10.93 -8.61 4.79
N VAL A 30 -10.00 -7.72 4.48
CA VAL A 30 -8.84 -8.03 3.65
C VAL A 30 -7.81 -8.85 4.43
N PHE A 31 -7.44 -8.45 5.64
CA PHE A 31 -6.22 -8.93 6.31
C PHE A 31 -6.43 -10.08 7.30
N VAL A 32 -7.59 -10.19 7.93
CA VAL A 32 -7.88 -11.26 8.89
C VAL A 32 -7.84 -12.64 8.23
N PRO A 33 -8.39 -12.86 7.00
CA PRO A 33 -8.24 -14.13 6.28
C PRO A 33 -6.77 -14.50 5.98
N HIS A 34 -5.88 -13.51 5.97
CA HIS A 34 -4.44 -13.72 5.80
C HIS A 34 -3.70 -13.87 7.14
N GLY A 35 -4.39 -14.00 8.27
CA GLY A 35 -3.79 -14.28 9.57
C GLY A 35 -3.18 -13.06 10.26
N VAL A 36 -3.59 -11.84 9.88
CA VAL A 36 -3.36 -10.66 10.73
C VAL A 36 -4.36 -10.70 11.88
N ASN A 37 -3.88 -10.45 13.10
CA ASN A 37 -4.76 -10.39 14.27
C ASN A 37 -5.75 -9.22 14.12
N PRO A 38 -7.09 -9.46 14.18
CA PRO A 38 -8.09 -8.40 14.06
C PRO A 38 -7.92 -7.29 15.10
N ASP A 39 -7.46 -7.62 16.32
CA ASP A 39 -7.25 -6.62 17.39
C ASP A 39 -6.18 -5.59 17.03
N ASN A 40 -5.28 -5.94 16.11
CA ASN A 40 -4.19 -5.10 15.66
C ASN A 40 -4.57 -4.13 14.54
N ILE A 41 -5.78 -4.25 13.98
CA ILE A 41 -6.35 -3.32 13.01
C ILE A 41 -7.45 -2.57 13.76
N PHE A 42 -7.22 -1.32 14.13
CA PHE A 42 -8.11 -0.65 15.07
C PHE A 42 -8.28 0.83 14.77
N ARG A 43 -9.39 1.38 15.28
CA ARG A 43 -9.73 2.79 15.16
C ARG A 43 -9.57 3.50 16.51
N ARG A 44 -9.07 4.73 16.46
CA ARG A 44 -9.00 5.67 17.60
C ARG A 44 -9.40 7.07 17.17
N SER A 45 -9.81 7.87 18.15
CA SER A 45 -9.96 9.31 17.93
C SER A 45 -8.60 10.01 18.02
N TRP A 46 -8.45 11.12 17.30
CA TRP A 46 -7.26 11.96 17.31
C TRP A 46 -6.96 12.56 18.70
N ASN A 47 -8.00 12.82 19.50
CA ASN A 47 -7.91 13.26 20.89
C ASN A 47 -9.17 12.83 21.67
N LYS A 48 -9.15 11.63 22.26
CA LYS A 48 -10.32 11.00 22.92
C LYS A 48 -11.00 11.85 24.00
N GLU A 49 -10.27 12.73 24.67
CA GLU A 49 -10.85 13.59 25.71
C GLU A 49 -11.41 14.91 25.16
N ASN A 50 -10.99 15.30 23.96
CA ASN A 50 -11.35 16.58 23.34
C ASN A 50 -11.72 16.39 21.87
N GLU A 51 -12.45 15.32 21.54
CA GLU A 51 -12.66 14.89 20.15
C GLU A 51 -13.33 15.97 19.29
N SER A 52 -14.15 16.82 19.91
CA SER A 52 -14.90 17.91 19.28
C SER A 52 -14.28 19.30 19.48
N ASP A 53 -13.14 19.42 20.16
CA ASP A 53 -12.45 20.70 20.34
C ASP A 53 -11.36 20.88 19.27
N PRO A 54 -11.57 21.73 18.25
CA PRO A 54 -10.59 21.94 17.19
C PRO A 54 -9.33 22.67 17.68
N SER A 55 -9.34 23.27 18.88
CA SER A 55 -8.17 23.94 19.46
C SER A 55 -7.27 23.01 20.28
N ALA A 56 -7.74 21.79 20.57
CA ALA A 56 -6.97 20.82 21.33
C ALA A 56 -5.82 20.23 20.48
N GLU A 57 -4.79 19.74 21.16
CA GLU A 57 -3.64 19.10 20.53
C GLU A 57 -3.89 17.59 20.33
N PRO A 58 -3.30 16.94 19.30
CA PRO A 58 -3.42 15.49 19.14
C PRO A 58 -2.91 14.72 20.35
N TRP A 59 -3.67 13.71 20.80
CA TRP A 59 -3.30 12.90 21.96
C TRP A 59 -2.36 11.75 21.59
N VAL A 60 -1.18 12.13 21.11
CA VAL A 60 -0.18 11.22 20.54
C VAL A 60 0.29 10.15 21.53
N ASP A 61 0.39 10.48 22.81
CA ASP A 61 0.80 9.52 23.84
C ASP A 61 -0.21 8.39 24.04
N ASP A 62 -1.52 8.68 23.98
CA ASP A 62 -2.56 7.63 24.03
C ASP A 62 -2.51 6.74 22.79
N LEU A 63 -2.39 7.34 21.61
CA LEU A 63 -2.29 6.61 20.36
C LEU A 63 -1.06 5.67 20.33
N ASN A 64 0.10 6.16 20.78
CA ASN A 64 1.33 5.37 20.86
C ASN A 64 1.23 4.28 21.93
N ARG A 65 0.61 4.57 23.08
CA ARG A 65 0.32 3.57 24.11
C ARG A 65 -0.58 2.46 23.57
N GLU A 66 -1.58 2.78 22.75
CA GLU A 66 -2.46 1.78 22.14
C GLU A 66 -1.76 0.91 21.10
N ILE A 67 -0.79 1.44 20.35
CA ILE A 67 0.09 0.64 19.49
C ILE A 67 0.92 -0.31 20.36
N ASN A 68 1.61 0.22 21.39
CA ASN A 68 2.51 -0.56 22.23
C ASN A 68 1.78 -1.64 23.05
N ARG A 69 0.52 -1.39 23.45
CA ARG A 69 -0.34 -2.37 24.14
C ARG A 69 -0.58 -3.63 23.30
N ARG A 70 -0.54 -3.52 21.97
CA ARG A 70 -0.73 -4.64 21.04
C ARG A 70 0.59 -5.33 20.73
N THR A 71 1.63 -4.56 20.47
CA THR A 71 3.01 -5.06 20.38
C THR A 71 4.01 -3.91 20.51
N GLU A 72 5.06 -4.11 21.29
CA GLU A 72 6.16 -3.14 21.42
C GLU A 72 7.08 -3.13 20.19
N LEU A 73 7.06 -4.21 19.40
CA LEU A 73 7.95 -4.43 18.26
C LEU A 73 7.15 -4.84 17.00
N PRO A 74 6.39 -3.91 16.41
CA PRO A 74 5.64 -4.19 15.20
C PRO A 74 6.55 -4.54 14.02
N THR A 75 6.22 -5.64 13.33
CA THR A 75 6.89 -6.06 12.09
C THR A 75 6.45 -5.24 10.88
N TYR A 76 5.24 -4.68 10.96
CA TYR A 76 4.68 -3.69 10.03
C TYR A 76 3.84 -2.69 10.82
N LEU A 77 3.94 -1.41 10.49
CA LEU A 77 3.13 -0.35 11.08
C LEU A 77 2.58 0.58 9.99
N ALA A 78 1.25 0.61 9.86
CA ALA A 78 0.55 1.62 9.06
C ALA A 78 -0.25 2.58 9.96
N ILE A 79 -0.17 3.87 9.66
CA ILE A 79 -0.91 4.94 10.34
C ILE A 79 -1.77 5.65 9.29
N ILE A 80 -3.08 5.60 9.47
CA ILE A 80 -4.06 6.19 8.55
C ILE A 80 -4.82 7.26 9.34
N GLY A 81 -4.84 8.50 8.86
CA GLY A 81 -5.50 9.60 9.56
C GLY A 81 -6.35 10.44 8.63
N HIS A 82 -7.59 10.74 9.03
CA HIS A 82 -8.46 11.69 8.34
C HIS A 82 -8.58 13.00 9.09
N SER A 83 -8.58 14.15 8.41
CA SER A 83 -8.82 15.47 9.03
C SER A 83 -7.83 15.72 10.19
N TYR A 84 -8.32 16.05 11.39
CA TYR A 84 -7.50 16.16 12.62
C TYR A 84 -6.78 14.85 12.99
N GLY A 85 -7.32 13.70 12.57
CA GLY A 85 -6.65 12.41 12.64
C GLY A 85 -5.43 12.32 11.73
N GLY A 86 -5.42 13.05 10.60
CA GLY A 86 -4.24 13.22 9.75
C GLY A 86 -3.14 14.02 10.44
N TRP A 87 -3.50 15.08 11.17
CA TRP A 87 -2.57 15.82 12.03
C TRP A 87 -1.99 14.95 13.15
N ALA A 88 -2.85 14.17 13.81
CA ALA A 88 -2.42 13.18 14.80
C ALA A 88 -1.51 12.11 14.19
N ALA A 89 -1.82 11.60 12.99
CA ALA A 89 -1.00 10.62 12.28
C ALA A 89 0.41 11.15 12.01
N CYS A 90 0.51 12.41 11.54
CA CYS A 90 1.79 13.06 11.32
C CYS A 90 2.65 13.09 12.59
N ARG A 91 2.09 13.56 13.72
CA ARG A 91 2.85 13.63 14.98
C ARG A 91 3.14 12.26 15.57
N LEU A 92 2.18 11.34 15.53
CA LEU A 92 2.34 9.97 16.00
C LEU A 92 3.50 9.24 15.31
N SER A 93 3.63 9.43 13.99
CA SER A 93 4.68 8.80 13.19
C SER A 93 6.12 9.12 13.64
N LYS A 94 6.30 10.24 14.35
CA LYS A 94 7.60 10.68 14.89
C LYS A 94 7.95 10.03 16.22
N VAL A 95 6.94 9.68 17.04
CA VAL A 95 7.15 9.16 18.39
C VAL A 95 7.08 7.63 18.47
N THR A 96 6.66 6.97 17.41
CA THR A 96 6.63 5.50 17.36
C THR A 96 8.05 4.93 17.41
N ASN A 97 8.21 3.80 18.12
CA ASN A 97 9.51 3.13 18.33
C ASN A 97 10.22 2.70 17.03
N ARG A 98 9.46 2.58 15.93
CA ARG A 98 9.99 2.34 14.58
C ARG A 98 9.45 3.38 13.60
N VAL A 99 10.14 3.52 12.47
CA VAL A 99 9.61 4.23 11.30
C VAL A 99 8.37 3.45 10.80
N PRO A 100 7.20 4.09 10.67
CA PRO A 100 6.03 3.49 10.04
C PRO A 100 6.35 3.10 8.60
N ASP A 101 5.87 1.94 8.18
CA ASP A 101 6.04 1.48 6.80
C ASP A 101 5.15 2.29 5.86
N PHE A 102 3.96 2.67 6.32
CA PHE A 102 3.00 3.44 5.53
C PHE A 102 2.27 4.49 6.38
N VAL A 103 2.21 5.72 5.89
CA VAL A 103 1.40 6.80 6.45
C VAL A 103 0.43 7.29 5.37
N ALA A 104 -0.86 7.17 5.65
CA ALA A 104 -1.93 7.63 4.78
C ALA A 104 -2.66 8.81 5.42
N LEU A 105 -2.63 9.96 4.76
CA LEU A 105 -3.29 11.18 5.20
C LEU A 105 -4.47 11.45 4.28
N ILE A 106 -5.68 11.47 4.82
CA ILE A 106 -6.91 11.72 4.09
C ILE A 106 -7.45 13.08 4.53
N ASP A 107 -7.34 14.07 3.65
CA ASP A 107 -7.75 15.45 3.85
C ASP A 107 -7.31 16.03 5.20
N PRO A 108 -6.01 16.00 5.54
CA PRO A 108 -5.53 16.31 6.89
C PRO A 108 -5.73 17.78 7.26
N VAL A 109 -6.10 18.08 8.51
CA VAL A 109 -6.31 19.44 9.02
C VAL A 109 -5.42 19.70 10.24
N PHE A 110 -4.58 20.74 10.17
CA PHE A 110 -3.55 21.07 11.17
C PHE A 110 -4.02 22.19 12.10
N GLY A 111 -4.85 21.83 13.08
CA GLY A 111 -5.42 22.76 14.06
C GLY A 111 -6.49 23.68 13.48
N PRO A 112 -6.99 24.64 14.28
CA PRO A 112 -8.17 25.45 13.98
C PRO A 112 -7.91 26.55 12.93
N ASP A 113 -6.64 26.75 12.55
CA ASP A 113 -6.24 27.66 11.46
C ASP A 113 -5.68 26.90 10.25
N ASN A 114 -5.62 25.57 10.33
CA ASN A 114 -4.98 24.67 9.35
C ASN A 114 -3.54 25.09 8.99
N ILE A 115 -2.74 25.42 10.01
CA ILE A 115 -1.35 25.86 9.86
C ILE A 115 -0.42 24.68 10.14
N PHE A 116 0.33 24.29 9.12
CA PHE A 116 1.32 23.22 9.25
C PHE A 116 2.59 23.73 9.96
N ASN A 117 2.88 23.20 11.15
CA ASN A 117 4.13 23.49 11.84
C ASN A 117 5.23 22.51 11.39
N GLN A 118 6.16 22.98 10.56
CA GLN A 118 7.25 22.16 10.03
C GLN A 118 8.09 21.44 11.10
N ASN A 119 8.21 22.00 12.30
CA ASN A 119 9.01 21.38 13.35
C ASN A 119 8.27 20.25 14.08
N GLN A 120 6.94 20.34 14.16
CA GLN A 120 6.11 19.41 14.94
C GLN A 120 5.37 18.42 14.06
N ASP A 121 4.78 18.89 12.96
CA ASP A 121 3.80 18.17 12.14
C ASP A 121 4.41 17.46 10.93
N TYR A 122 5.74 17.54 10.74
CA TYR A 122 6.42 16.83 9.66
C TYR A 122 6.35 15.30 9.85
N PRO A 123 5.62 14.55 8.99
CA PRO A 123 5.46 13.12 9.16
C PRO A 123 6.75 12.35 8.84
N ARG A 124 6.90 11.16 9.43
CA ARG A 124 7.97 10.21 9.14
C ARG A 124 7.37 8.88 8.70
N GLY A 125 7.85 8.30 7.60
CA GLY A 125 7.42 6.99 7.13
C GLY A 125 8.19 6.58 5.89
N ASN A 126 8.22 5.28 5.59
CA ASN A 126 8.87 4.77 4.37
C ASN A 126 8.08 5.15 3.13
N LEU A 127 6.75 5.17 3.23
CA LEU A 127 5.85 5.71 2.21
C LEU A 127 4.81 6.60 2.89
N ILE A 128 4.64 7.81 2.37
CA ILE A 128 3.69 8.80 2.88
C ILE A 128 2.83 9.28 1.72
N ARG A 129 1.52 9.07 1.79
CA ARG A 129 0.55 9.54 0.78
C ARG A 129 -0.44 10.48 1.42
N ASN A 130 -0.69 11.60 0.74
CA ASN A 130 -1.68 12.59 1.12
C ASN A 130 -2.75 12.65 0.04
N TRP A 131 -4.01 12.39 0.38
CA TRP A 131 -5.17 12.68 -0.46
C TRP A 131 -5.84 13.93 0.08
N TYR A 132 -6.26 14.86 -0.78
CA TYR A 132 -6.95 16.08 -0.36
C TYR A 132 -8.06 16.45 -1.34
N GLN A 133 -9.03 17.25 -0.91
CA GLN A 133 -10.06 17.83 -1.78
C GLN A 133 -10.00 19.36 -1.81
N THR A 134 -10.61 19.95 -2.82
CA THR A 134 -10.67 21.41 -3.03
C THR A 134 -12.10 21.97 -3.13
N ASN A 135 -13.13 21.12 -3.00
CA ASN A 135 -14.50 21.48 -3.34
C ASN A 135 -15.29 22.13 -2.20
N SER A 136 -15.12 21.69 -0.94
CA SER A 136 -15.84 22.24 0.25
C SER A 136 -15.53 21.44 1.54
N PRO A 137 -15.52 22.09 2.72
CA PRO A 137 -15.48 21.41 4.02
C PRO A 137 -16.80 20.70 4.37
N VAL A 138 -17.89 21.02 3.69
CA VAL A 138 -19.23 20.45 3.91
C VAL A 138 -19.77 19.82 2.63
N PHE A 139 -20.77 18.94 2.76
CA PHE A 139 -21.45 18.34 1.60
C PHE A 139 -21.98 19.41 0.64
N VAL A 140 -21.68 19.23 -0.64
CA VAL A 140 -22.20 20.06 -1.73
C VAL A 140 -23.21 19.25 -2.49
N ASP A 141 -24.44 19.77 -2.63
CA ASP A 141 -25.44 19.15 -3.50
C ASP A 141 -24.91 19.13 -4.95
N PRO A 142 -24.63 17.93 -5.52
CA PRO A 142 -24.11 17.80 -6.87
C PRO A 142 -25.08 18.34 -7.93
N CYS A 143 -26.38 18.42 -7.63
CA CYS A 143 -27.41 18.88 -8.55
C CYS A 143 -27.44 20.39 -8.72
N THR A 144 -27.21 21.15 -7.65
CA THR A 144 -27.11 22.62 -7.73
C THR A 144 -25.76 23.06 -8.27
N GLY A 145 -24.69 22.29 -8.03
CA GLY A 145 -23.34 22.63 -8.47
C GLY A 145 -22.74 23.84 -7.75
N ILE A 146 -23.36 24.29 -6.64
CA ILE A 146 -22.88 25.38 -5.82
C ILE A 146 -21.65 24.88 -5.06
N LYS A 147 -20.46 25.28 -5.50
CA LYS A 147 -19.24 25.05 -4.73
C LYS A 147 -19.24 25.99 -3.53
N ILE A 148 -19.18 25.43 -2.32
CA ILE A 148 -18.95 26.21 -1.11
C ILE A 148 -17.43 26.31 -0.96
N PRO A 149 -16.83 27.49 -1.16
CA PRO A 149 -15.39 27.62 -1.02
C PRO A 149 -14.95 27.20 0.37
N CYS A 150 -13.72 26.68 0.47
CA CYS A 150 -13.05 26.42 1.73
C CYS A 150 -12.95 27.74 2.52
N THR A 151 -13.96 28.03 3.33
CA THR A 151 -14.05 29.24 4.15
C THR A 151 -13.55 28.90 5.55
N ARG A 152 -12.91 29.87 6.20
CA ARG A 152 -12.37 29.73 7.55
C ARG A 152 -13.51 29.82 8.56
N GLU A 153 -14.22 28.73 8.77
CA GLU A 153 -15.00 28.54 9.99
C GLU A 153 -14.13 27.76 10.99
N VAL A 154 -14.16 28.15 12.27
CA VAL A 154 -13.29 27.57 13.30
C VAL A 154 -13.49 26.06 13.34
N GLY A 155 -12.43 25.31 13.02
CA GLY A 155 -12.45 23.86 13.11
C GLY A 155 -12.90 23.11 11.85
N LEU A 156 -13.38 23.78 10.81
CA LEU A 156 -13.82 23.17 9.56
C LEU A 156 -13.01 23.73 8.38
N HIS A 157 -11.97 22.99 7.98
CA HIS A 157 -11.10 23.36 6.88
C HIS A 157 -11.09 22.27 5.81
N CYS A 158 -10.78 22.66 4.57
CA CYS A 158 -10.34 21.70 3.58
C CYS A 158 -8.97 21.14 3.97
N GLY A 159 -8.68 19.91 3.57
CA GLY A 159 -7.41 19.29 3.90
C GLY A 159 -6.22 20.06 3.32
N TYR A 160 -5.10 19.93 4.01
CA TYR A 160 -3.85 20.54 3.64
C TYR A 160 -3.29 19.85 2.38
N SER A 161 -3.20 20.61 1.28
CA SER A 161 -2.92 20.05 -0.05
C SER A 161 -1.46 19.66 -0.29
N ASN A 162 -0.53 20.19 0.49
CA ASN A 162 0.90 20.00 0.27
C ASN A 162 1.63 19.66 1.56
N VAL A 163 1.37 18.47 2.11
CA VAL A 163 2.06 18.00 3.32
C VAL A 163 3.54 17.79 3.00
N PRO A 164 4.46 18.57 3.61
CA PRO A 164 5.89 18.38 3.39
C PRO A 164 6.33 16.96 3.80
N GLY A 165 7.15 16.33 2.96
CA GLY A 165 7.61 14.95 3.18
C GLY A 165 6.67 13.87 2.66
N ALA A 166 5.45 14.21 2.22
CA ALA A 166 4.62 13.27 1.47
C ALA A 166 5.26 12.95 0.12
N HIS A 167 5.28 11.66 -0.24
CA HIS A 167 5.79 11.18 -1.52
C HIS A 167 4.82 11.55 -2.65
N GLU A 168 3.52 11.54 -2.34
CA GLU A 168 2.45 11.90 -3.27
C GLU A 168 1.43 12.78 -2.53
N ASN A 169 1.06 13.91 -3.15
CA ASN A 169 -0.07 14.74 -2.77
C ASN A 169 -1.10 14.66 -3.91
N ILE A 170 -2.23 14.00 -3.64
CA ILE A 170 -3.21 13.56 -4.64
C ILE A 170 -4.50 14.35 -4.42
N GLU A 171 -4.90 15.13 -5.42
CA GLU A 171 -6.20 15.81 -5.41
C GLU A 171 -7.32 14.84 -5.80
N GLU A 172 -8.31 14.70 -4.93
CA GLU A 172 -9.53 13.93 -5.15
C GLU A 172 -10.70 14.91 -5.34
N ALA A 173 -10.95 15.29 -6.59
CA ALA A 173 -12.03 16.23 -6.92
C ALA A 173 -13.41 15.57 -7.02
N LYS A 174 -13.47 14.24 -7.19
CA LYS A 174 -14.72 13.50 -7.42
C LYS A 174 -14.69 12.17 -6.70
N LYS A 175 -15.82 11.84 -6.09
CA LYS A 175 -15.97 10.59 -5.37
C LYS A 175 -15.95 9.42 -6.34
N ARG A 176 -15.23 8.36 -5.95
CA ARG A 176 -15.10 7.14 -6.75
C ARG A 176 -15.54 5.92 -5.97
N ASN A 177 -16.13 4.96 -6.68
CA ASN A 177 -16.38 3.64 -6.12
C ASN A 177 -15.11 2.80 -6.08
N TRP A 178 -15.19 1.60 -5.48
CA TRP A 178 -14.06 0.67 -5.36
C TRP A 178 -13.32 0.37 -6.69
N TRP A 179 -14.01 0.43 -7.83
CA TRP A 179 -13.42 0.17 -9.14
C TRP A 179 -12.76 1.40 -9.78
N GLY A 180 -12.83 2.57 -9.13
CA GLY A 180 -12.30 3.83 -9.62
C GLY A 180 -13.25 4.58 -10.55
N ASN A 181 -14.50 4.13 -10.68
CA ASN A 181 -15.49 4.84 -11.48
C ASN A 181 -16.07 6.01 -10.67
N HIS A 182 -16.18 7.17 -11.30
CA HIS A 182 -16.80 8.33 -10.66
C HIS A 182 -18.27 8.06 -10.31
N GLU A 183 -18.63 8.33 -9.07
CA GLU A 183 -20.01 8.27 -8.61
C GLU A 183 -20.84 9.38 -9.26
N ARG A 184 -22.14 9.10 -9.45
CA ARG A 184 -23.05 10.01 -10.16
C ARG A 184 -24.44 10.00 -9.53
N THR A 185 -24.87 11.15 -9.03
CA THR A 185 -26.23 11.40 -8.58
C THR A 185 -27.15 11.74 -9.75
N SER A 186 -28.42 11.34 -9.66
CA SER A 186 -29.47 11.75 -10.59
C SER A 186 -29.97 13.14 -10.23
N CYS A 187 -29.90 14.07 -11.18
CA CYS A 187 -30.32 15.46 -10.99
C CYS A 187 -31.37 15.88 -12.04
N PRO A 188 -32.13 16.95 -11.78
CA PRO A 188 -32.89 17.63 -12.84
C PRO A 188 -31.93 18.00 -13.99
N GLY A 189 -32.18 17.49 -15.19
CA GLY A 189 -31.31 17.72 -16.36
C GLY A 189 -30.20 16.67 -16.58
N GLY A 190 -30.15 15.58 -15.80
CA GLY A 190 -29.28 14.42 -16.08
C GLY A 190 -28.41 14.00 -14.90
N ARG A 191 -27.47 13.08 -15.16
CA ARG A 191 -26.56 12.55 -14.12
C ARG A 191 -25.32 13.41 -13.97
N LYS A 192 -25.11 13.96 -12.77
CA LYS A 192 -23.91 14.77 -12.44
C LYS A 192 -22.94 13.94 -11.60
N HIS A 193 -21.66 14.27 -11.67
CA HIS A 193 -20.64 13.62 -10.83
C HIS A 193 -20.74 14.11 -9.40
N GLU A 194 -20.54 13.20 -8.45
CA GLU A 194 -20.47 13.53 -7.04
C GLU A 194 -19.09 14.15 -6.73
N PRO A 195 -19.03 15.40 -6.26
CA PRO A 195 -17.79 15.99 -5.79
C PRO A 195 -17.37 15.31 -4.49
N THR A 196 -16.07 15.19 -4.28
CA THR A 196 -15.53 14.84 -2.97
C THR A 196 -15.57 16.06 -2.05
N SER A 197 -15.97 15.87 -0.78
CA SER A 197 -15.97 16.88 0.28
C SER A 197 -15.17 16.41 1.50
N HIS A 198 -14.79 17.33 2.39
CA HIS A 198 -14.00 16.99 3.57
C HIS A 198 -14.63 15.88 4.44
N ILE A 199 -15.96 15.88 4.55
CA ILE A 199 -16.70 14.96 5.41
C ILE A 199 -16.97 13.59 4.78
N ASP A 200 -16.71 13.42 3.47
CA ASP A 200 -17.00 12.16 2.75
C ASP A 200 -15.80 11.55 2.01
N ILE A 201 -14.69 12.28 1.90
CA ILE A 201 -13.45 11.77 1.30
C ILE A 201 -12.90 10.56 2.05
N ASP A 202 -13.11 10.51 3.37
CA ASP A 202 -12.75 9.37 4.20
C ASP A 202 -13.64 8.14 3.97
N SER A 203 -14.68 8.29 3.14
CA SER A 203 -15.62 7.27 2.72
C SER A 203 -15.51 6.96 1.22
N ASP A 204 -14.50 7.52 0.54
CA ASP A 204 -14.19 7.21 -0.84
C ASP A 204 -13.56 5.81 -0.95
N GLN A 205 -14.31 4.89 -1.57
CA GLN A 205 -13.90 3.50 -1.71
C GLN A 205 -12.67 3.30 -2.59
N TRP A 206 -12.39 4.24 -3.51
CA TRP A 206 -11.18 4.21 -4.31
C TRP A 206 -9.95 4.49 -3.46
N ILE A 207 -10.01 5.48 -2.57
CA ILE A 207 -8.94 5.75 -1.60
C ILE A 207 -8.75 4.54 -0.68
N TRP A 208 -9.84 3.95 -0.18
CA TRP A 208 -9.76 2.74 0.65
C TRP A 208 -9.09 1.58 -0.06
N ARG A 209 -9.37 1.39 -1.35
CA ARG A 209 -8.73 0.37 -2.17
C ARG A 209 -7.24 0.65 -2.33
N GLN A 210 -6.84 1.89 -2.61
CA GLN A 210 -5.43 2.25 -2.75
C GLN A 210 -4.64 1.99 -1.46
N ILE A 211 -5.21 2.38 -0.31
CA ILE A 211 -4.64 2.10 1.02
C ILE A 211 -4.56 0.59 1.28
N SER A 212 -5.65 -0.14 1.05
CA SER A 212 -5.71 -1.60 1.26
C SER A 212 -4.70 -2.34 0.39
N ASN A 213 -4.60 -1.97 -0.88
CA ASN A 213 -3.64 -2.56 -1.81
C ASN A 213 -2.21 -2.29 -1.37
N GLN A 214 -1.89 -1.06 -0.95
CA GLN A 214 -0.54 -0.73 -0.48
C GLN A 214 -0.15 -1.61 0.72
N ILE A 215 -1.00 -1.66 1.74
CA ILE A 215 -0.78 -2.47 2.93
C ILE A 215 -0.68 -3.97 2.57
N TYR A 216 -1.48 -4.43 1.60
CA TYR A 216 -1.42 -5.80 1.11
C TYR A 216 -0.09 -6.13 0.47
N TYR A 217 0.41 -5.27 -0.42
CA TYR A 217 1.71 -5.46 -1.02
C TYR A 217 2.82 -5.49 0.03
N ASP A 218 2.77 -4.56 1.00
CA ASP A 218 3.81 -4.46 2.02
C ASP A 218 3.86 -5.68 2.96
N ILE A 219 2.70 -6.20 3.37
CA ILE A 219 2.61 -7.29 4.35
C ILE A 219 2.67 -8.67 3.69
N ILE A 220 1.89 -8.85 2.63
CA ILE A 220 1.60 -10.15 2.05
C ILE A 220 2.53 -10.45 0.89
N GLU A 221 2.83 -9.47 0.02
CA GLU A 221 3.61 -9.74 -1.18
C GLU A 221 5.13 -9.73 -0.92
N LEU A 222 5.63 -8.81 -0.08
CA LEU A 222 7.07 -8.63 0.18
C LEU A 222 7.78 -9.77 0.93
N LYS A 223 7.06 -10.68 1.57
CA LYS A 223 7.65 -11.76 2.39
C LYS A 223 7.06 -13.14 2.15
N GLN A 224 6.18 -13.26 1.18
CA GLN A 224 5.63 -14.55 0.79
C GLN A 224 6.73 -15.35 0.09
N LYS A 225 6.97 -16.55 0.61
CA LYS A 225 7.85 -17.52 -0.02
C LYS A 225 7.05 -18.27 -1.08
N TYR A 226 7.66 -18.48 -2.23
CA TYR A 226 7.07 -19.16 -3.37
C TYR A 226 7.97 -20.32 -3.80
N VAL A 227 7.34 -21.32 -4.39
CA VAL A 227 8.01 -22.11 -5.43
C VAL A 227 7.51 -21.62 -6.78
N ILE A 228 8.43 -21.51 -7.73
CA ILE A 228 8.12 -21.05 -9.08
C ILE A 228 8.16 -22.27 -9.99
N LYS A 229 7.06 -22.54 -10.67
CA LYS A 229 6.88 -23.73 -11.52
C LYS A 229 6.71 -23.33 -12.97
N SER A 230 7.47 -23.93 -13.89
CA SER A 230 7.18 -23.84 -15.33
C SER A 230 5.87 -24.55 -15.63
N VAL A 231 4.91 -23.80 -16.17
CA VAL A 231 3.61 -24.35 -16.57
C VAL A 231 3.78 -25.38 -17.71
N ARG A 232 4.71 -25.12 -18.64
CA ARG A 232 4.92 -25.97 -19.81
C ARG A 232 5.64 -27.27 -19.47
N ASP A 233 6.69 -27.19 -18.65
CA ASP A 233 7.61 -28.31 -18.42
C ASP A 233 7.26 -29.14 -17.18
N ASP A 234 6.33 -28.65 -16.35
CA ASP A 234 5.96 -29.26 -15.07
C ASP A 234 7.19 -29.47 -14.15
N LYS A 235 8.09 -28.48 -14.16
CA LYS A 235 9.34 -28.44 -13.38
C LYS A 235 9.38 -27.19 -12.52
N TYR A 236 10.11 -27.26 -11.41
CA TYR A 236 10.29 -26.15 -10.47
C TYR A 236 11.63 -25.49 -10.66
N LEU A 237 11.70 -24.18 -10.49
CA LEU A 237 12.98 -23.49 -10.36
C LEU A 237 13.70 -24.01 -9.10
N SER A 238 14.99 -24.29 -9.25
CA SER A 238 15.85 -24.80 -8.19
C SER A 238 17.24 -24.16 -8.32
N ILE A 239 17.88 -23.91 -7.19
CA ILE A 239 19.22 -23.30 -7.13
C ILE A 239 20.26 -24.37 -6.84
N LYS A 240 21.31 -24.42 -7.68
CA LYS A 240 22.47 -25.28 -7.47
C LYS A 240 23.74 -24.53 -7.89
N ASN A 241 24.73 -24.45 -7.00
CA ASN A 241 26.01 -23.76 -7.26
C ASN A 241 25.83 -22.35 -7.83
N ASP A 242 24.96 -21.55 -7.21
CA ASP A 242 24.61 -20.17 -7.62
C ASP A 242 24.02 -20.01 -9.03
N LYS A 243 23.55 -21.11 -9.61
CA LYS A 243 22.83 -21.13 -10.89
C LYS A 243 21.41 -21.62 -10.70
N ILE A 244 20.52 -21.17 -11.58
CA ILE A 244 19.10 -21.52 -11.58
C ILE A 244 18.85 -22.58 -12.64
N TYR A 245 18.16 -23.64 -12.24
CA TYR A 245 17.79 -24.78 -13.09
C TYR A 245 16.31 -25.10 -12.94
N LEU A 246 15.77 -25.84 -13.90
CA LEU A 246 14.49 -26.50 -13.74
C LEU A 246 14.69 -27.94 -13.29
N GLU A 247 14.10 -28.27 -12.14
CA GLU A 247 14.17 -29.58 -11.51
C GLU A 247 12.76 -30.19 -11.47
N LYS A 248 12.64 -31.43 -11.94
CA LYS A 248 11.43 -32.23 -11.72
C LYS A 248 11.55 -32.87 -10.35
N THR A 249 10.64 -32.53 -9.44
CA THR A 249 10.64 -33.06 -8.07
C THR A 249 9.23 -33.25 -7.55
N THR A 250 9.07 -34.20 -6.62
CA THR A 250 7.86 -34.38 -5.80
C THR A 250 8.03 -33.82 -4.39
N GLN A 251 9.25 -33.40 -4.02
CA GLN A 251 9.57 -32.85 -2.71
C GLN A 251 10.23 -31.47 -2.86
N ILE A 252 9.58 -30.45 -2.32
CA ILE A 252 10.10 -29.08 -2.29
C ILE A 252 11.18 -28.98 -1.22
N LYS A 253 12.39 -28.59 -1.65
CA LYS A 253 13.55 -28.32 -0.78
C LYS A 253 13.80 -26.82 -0.68
N ARG A 254 14.63 -26.40 0.26
CA ARG A 254 15.07 -24.99 0.40
C ARG A 254 15.59 -24.39 -0.91
N SER A 255 16.27 -25.16 -1.76
CA SER A 255 16.77 -24.71 -3.07
C SER A 255 15.69 -24.28 -4.06
N HIS A 256 14.42 -24.64 -3.83
CA HIS A 256 13.28 -24.31 -4.68
C HIS A 256 12.51 -23.07 -4.20
N VAL A 257 12.93 -22.51 -3.06
CA VAL A 257 12.19 -21.44 -2.38
C VAL A 257 12.74 -20.08 -2.78
N PHE A 258 11.84 -19.22 -3.23
CA PHE A 258 12.12 -17.85 -3.62
C PHE A 258 11.22 -16.89 -2.85
N THR A 259 11.65 -15.65 -2.71
CA THR A 259 10.85 -14.53 -2.17
C THR A 259 10.75 -13.47 -3.23
N LEU A 260 9.58 -12.85 -3.36
CA LEU A 260 9.40 -11.68 -4.21
C LEU A 260 9.51 -10.43 -3.34
N GLU A 261 10.39 -9.51 -3.71
CA GLU A 261 10.48 -8.20 -3.07
C GLU A 261 10.08 -7.13 -4.11
N HIS A 262 8.97 -6.45 -3.86
CA HIS A 262 8.43 -5.36 -4.68
C HIS A 262 9.23 -4.07 -4.45
N LEU A 263 9.61 -3.42 -5.54
CA LEU A 263 10.39 -2.18 -5.55
C LEU A 263 9.53 -0.94 -5.84
N GLY A 264 8.24 -1.10 -6.16
CA GLY A 264 7.36 0.00 -6.63
C GLY A 264 7.06 -0.11 -8.12
N TYR A 265 6.02 0.58 -8.61
CA TYR A 265 5.67 0.67 -10.04
C TYR A 265 5.52 -0.67 -10.81
N ASN A 266 5.14 -1.76 -10.12
CA ASN A 266 5.10 -3.14 -10.63
C ASN A 266 6.48 -3.76 -10.93
N ASP A 267 7.53 -3.24 -10.32
CA ASP A 267 8.87 -3.80 -10.37
C ASP A 267 9.12 -4.69 -9.15
N TYR A 268 9.79 -5.81 -9.38
CA TYR A 268 10.07 -6.84 -8.38
C TYR A 268 11.50 -7.34 -8.54
N VAL A 269 12.09 -7.79 -7.44
CA VAL A 269 13.27 -8.65 -7.46
C VAL A 269 12.89 -10.04 -6.95
N ILE A 270 13.51 -11.07 -7.52
CA ILE A 270 13.31 -12.45 -7.10
C ILE A 270 14.52 -12.84 -6.25
N LYS A 271 14.31 -13.05 -4.95
CA LYS A 271 15.37 -13.44 -4.01
C LYS A 271 15.35 -14.94 -3.76
N ALA A 272 16.48 -15.57 -4.02
CA ALA A 272 16.76 -16.97 -3.77
C ALA A 272 16.96 -17.27 -2.26
N SER A 273 16.79 -18.53 -1.86
CA SER A 273 16.92 -18.97 -0.46
C SER A 273 18.34 -18.94 0.14
N ASN A 274 19.34 -18.64 -0.69
CA ASN A 274 20.73 -18.34 -0.31
C ASN A 274 20.98 -16.82 -0.17
N GLU A 275 19.91 -16.01 -0.10
CA GLU A 275 19.93 -14.55 0.04
C GLU A 275 20.49 -13.77 -1.17
N LYS A 276 20.65 -14.43 -2.31
CA LYS A 276 21.05 -13.79 -3.58
C LYS A 276 19.83 -13.49 -4.46
N TYR A 277 20.00 -12.64 -5.46
CA TYR A 277 18.96 -12.17 -6.36
C TYR A 277 19.10 -12.77 -7.75
N VAL A 278 17.98 -13.16 -8.36
CA VAL A 278 17.94 -13.59 -9.76
C VAL A 278 18.38 -12.43 -10.64
N SER A 279 19.36 -12.66 -11.50
CA SER A 279 19.99 -11.66 -12.36
C SER A 279 19.88 -12.07 -13.82
N ALA A 280 19.38 -11.16 -14.64
CA ALA A 280 19.21 -11.34 -16.06
C ALA A 280 19.97 -10.22 -16.78
N GLU A 281 21.27 -10.46 -17.04
CA GLU A 281 22.17 -9.54 -17.76
C GLU A 281 21.95 -9.58 -19.26
N ASP A 282 22.33 -8.50 -19.96
CA ASP A 282 22.15 -8.25 -21.40
C ASP A 282 22.91 -9.22 -22.36
N ASP A 283 23.40 -10.38 -21.88
CA ASP A 283 23.97 -11.41 -22.74
C ASP A 283 22.95 -12.55 -22.99
N PRO A 284 22.34 -12.63 -24.19
CA PRO A 284 21.34 -13.64 -24.52
C PRO A 284 21.89 -15.08 -24.54
N ASN A 285 23.22 -15.25 -24.50
CA ASN A 285 23.86 -16.56 -24.39
C ASN A 285 24.11 -16.99 -22.94
N PHE A 286 24.00 -16.09 -21.98
CA PHE A 286 24.19 -16.43 -20.57
C PHE A 286 22.92 -17.00 -19.95
N ALA A 287 23.12 -18.03 -19.13
CA ALA A 287 22.09 -18.50 -18.23
C ALA A 287 21.90 -17.47 -17.11
N ILE A 288 20.65 -17.24 -16.72
CA ILE A 288 20.31 -16.41 -15.55
C ILE A 288 21.07 -16.95 -14.32
N TYR A 289 21.70 -16.05 -13.58
CA TYR A 289 22.54 -16.39 -12.43
C TYR A 289 22.08 -15.64 -11.17
N LEU A 290 22.74 -15.90 -10.04
CA LEU A 290 22.45 -15.23 -8.77
C LEU A 290 23.48 -14.14 -8.43
N SER A 291 23.00 -12.91 -8.24
CA SER A 291 23.78 -11.74 -7.82
C SER A 291 23.65 -11.49 -6.31
N SER A 292 24.67 -10.93 -5.67
CA SER A 292 24.59 -10.54 -4.24
C SER A 292 24.10 -9.11 -4.04
N SER A 293 23.84 -8.36 -5.11
CA SER A 293 23.38 -6.98 -5.08
C SER A 293 22.20 -6.76 -6.01
N ILE A 294 21.38 -5.76 -5.69
CA ILE A 294 20.27 -5.31 -6.54
C ILE A 294 20.76 -4.16 -7.42
N GLY A 295 20.56 -4.31 -8.72
CA GLY A 295 20.70 -3.32 -9.76
C GLY A 295 19.69 -3.61 -10.89
N VAL A 296 19.77 -2.86 -11.98
CA VAL A 296 18.84 -2.98 -13.12
C VAL A 296 18.63 -4.43 -13.59
N PRO A 297 19.68 -5.29 -13.74
CA PRO A 297 19.50 -6.66 -14.21
C PRO A 297 18.72 -7.60 -13.27
N GLN A 298 18.48 -7.19 -12.02
CA GLN A 298 17.71 -7.98 -11.04
C GLN A 298 16.24 -7.53 -10.95
N ILE A 299 15.85 -6.49 -11.70
CA ILE A 299 14.50 -5.93 -11.68
C ILE A 299 13.65 -6.61 -12.76
N PHE A 300 12.47 -7.07 -12.35
CA PHE A 300 11.52 -7.78 -13.19
C PHE A 300 10.11 -7.19 -13.06
N ASN A 301 9.37 -7.24 -14.15
CA ASN A 301 7.94 -6.98 -14.20
C ASN A 301 7.18 -8.30 -14.43
N PHE A 302 6.09 -8.52 -13.69
CA PHE A 302 5.26 -9.72 -13.83
C PHE A 302 3.99 -9.40 -14.63
N GLN A 303 3.90 -9.96 -15.83
CA GLN A 303 2.73 -9.82 -16.68
C GLN A 303 1.75 -10.96 -16.40
N PRO A 304 0.52 -10.69 -15.93
CA PRO A 304 -0.43 -11.73 -15.54
C PRO A 304 -1.08 -12.40 -16.76
N PHE A 305 -1.22 -13.72 -16.71
CA PHE A 305 -1.90 -14.55 -17.73
C PHE A 305 -2.97 -15.49 -17.14
N GLY A 306 -3.08 -15.56 -15.81
CA GLY A 306 -4.05 -16.37 -15.10
C GLY A 306 -3.89 -16.23 -13.59
N ARG A 307 -4.65 -17.01 -12.82
CA ARG A 307 -4.51 -17.02 -11.36
C ARG A 307 -3.12 -17.55 -10.99
N ASN A 308 -2.28 -16.69 -10.44
CA ASN A 308 -0.89 -16.97 -10.07
C ASN A 308 0.03 -17.38 -11.23
N VAL A 309 -0.36 -17.14 -12.48
CA VAL A 309 0.45 -17.47 -13.67
C VAL A 309 0.91 -16.19 -14.35
N TYR A 310 2.22 -16.06 -14.55
CA TYR A 310 2.85 -14.86 -15.06
C TYR A 310 3.88 -15.17 -16.15
N ALA A 311 4.04 -14.25 -17.09
CA ALA A 311 5.28 -14.12 -17.83
C ALA A 311 6.20 -13.14 -17.06
N ILE A 312 7.49 -13.46 -16.98
CA ILE A 312 8.47 -12.63 -16.26
C ILE A 312 9.25 -11.83 -17.30
N LYS A 313 9.15 -10.51 -17.23
CA LYS A 313 9.87 -9.57 -18.11
C LYS A 313 10.99 -8.91 -17.33
N ALA A 314 12.23 -9.02 -17.79
CA ALA A 314 13.35 -8.29 -17.23
C ALA A 314 13.29 -6.81 -17.61
N SER A 315 13.90 -5.95 -16.80
CA SER A 315 13.95 -4.49 -17.00
C SER A 315 14.55 -4.07 -18.35
N ASN A 316 15.46 -4.87 -18.91
CA ASN A 316 16.03 -4.69 -20.26
C ASN A 316 15.06 -5.05 -21.40
N THR A 317 13.77 -5.21 -21.09
CA THR A 317 12.64 -5.48 -21.99
C THR A 317 12.52 -6.90 -22.54
N GLU A 318 13.41 -7.81 -22.16
CA GLU A 318 13.37 -9.21 -22.58
C GLU A 318 12.54 -10.08 -21.62
N TYR A 319 11.98 -11.18 -22.12
CA TYR A 319 11.24 -12.14 -21.28
C TYR A 319 12.11 -13.30 -20.87
N LEU A 320 11.89 -13.82 -19.66
CA LEU A 320 12.53 -15.05 -19.23
C LEU A 320 11.88 -16.24 -19.96
N THR A 321 12.73 -17.06 -20.56
CA THR A 321 12.32 -18.29 -21.26
C THR A 321 13.15 -19.48 -20.80
N ILE A 322 12.65 -20.67 -21.10
CA ILE A 322 13.27 -21.93 -20.73
C ILE A 322 13.92 -22.56 -21.96
N LYS A 323 15.21 -22.84 -21.87
CA LYS A 323 15.96 -23.58 -22.90
C LYS A 323 16.87 -24.60 -22.22
N LYS A 324 16.73 -25.87 -22.58
CA LYS A 324 17.53 -26.99 -22.03
C LYS A 324 17.58 -27.00 -20.49
N ASP A 325 16.42 -26.85 -19.85
CA ASP A 325 16.26 -26.83 -18.38
C ASP A 325 16.99 -25.69 -17.64
N GLN A 326 17.34 -24.62 -18.35
CA GLN A 326 17.90 -23.39 -17.80
C GLN A 326 17.04 -22.20 -18.19
N LEU A 327 17.08 -21.16 -17.37
CA LEU A 327 16.47 -19.88 -17.70
C LEU A 327 17.42 -19.05 -18.56
N HIS A 328 16.86 -18.45 -19.59
CA HIS A 328 17.52 -17.53 -20.51
C HIS A 328 16.65 -16.29 -20.71
N GLN A 329 17.24 -15.19 -21.19
CA GLN A 329 16.47 -14.08 -21.72
C GLN A 329 16.18 -14.28 -23.21
N PHE A 330 15.03 -13.77 -23.66
CA PHE A 330 14.70 -13.75 -25.08
C PHE A 330 13.93 -12.48 -25.43
N PRO A 331 14.31 -11.77 -26.51
CA PRO A 331 13.71 -10.49 -26.88
C PRO A 331 12.30 -10.61 -27.50
N ASN A 332 11.84 -11.83 -27.85
CA ASN A 332 10.66 -12.02 -28.69
C ASN A 332 9.48 -12.72 -27.97
N LEU A 333 8.27 -12.18 -28.16
CA LEU A 333 7.00 -12.62 -27.58
C LEU A 333 6.49 -13.98 -28.11
N THR A 334 7.10 -14.54 -29.15
CA THR A 334 6.64 -15.79 -29.76
C THR A 334 6.97 -17.05 -28.96
N ASN A 335 7.94 -16.98 -28.03
CA ASN A 335 8.40 -18.11 -27.21
C ASN A 335 8.38 -17.79 -25.71
N LEU A 336 7.27 -17.20 -25.23
CA LEU A 336 7.09 -16.92 -23.80
C LEU A 336 7.00 -18.22 -23.00
N SER A 337 7.76 -18.26 -21.91
CA SER A 337 7.54 -19.25 -20.84
C SER A 337 6.61 -18.65 -19.79
N TYR A 338 5.70 -19.47 -19.28
CA TYR A 338 4.76 -19.09 -18.23
C TYR A 338 5.15 -19.77 -16.94
N PHE A 339 5.10 -19.01 -15.86
CA PHE A 339 5.51 -19.43 -14.53
C PHE A 339 4.33 -19.31 -13.57
N GLU A 340 4.04 -20.41 -12.87
CA GLU A 340 3.09 -20.45 -11.77
C GLU A 340 3.82 -20.19 -10.46
N PHE A 341 3.37 -19.17 -9.72
CA PHE A 341 3.91 -18.80 -8.41
C PHE A 341 3.04 -19.43 -7.33
N ILE A 342 3.53 -20.49 -6.71
CA ILE A 342 2.79 -21.26 -5.71
C ILE A 342 3.24 -20.80 -4.33
N PRO A 343 2.39 -20.10 -3.56
CA PRO A 343 2.76 -19.62 -2.23
C PRO A 343 2.94 -20.80 -1.27
N LEU A 344 4.06 -20.80 -0.55
CA LEU A 344 4.32 -21.73 0.54
C LEU A 344 3.62 -21.25 1.81
N LYS A 345 2.87 -22.15 2.45
CA LYS A 345 2.15 -21.87 3.70
C LYS A 345 3.06 -21.80 4.91
#